data_AF-A0A9X3LBD6-F1
#
_entry.id   AF-A0A9X3LBD6-F1
#
_cell.length_a   1.000
_cell.length_b   1.000
_cell.length_c   1.000
_cell.angle_alpha   90.00
_cell.angle_beta   90.00
_cell.angle_gamma   90.00
#
_symmetry.space_group_name_H-M   'P 1'
#
loop_
_entity.id
_entity.type
_entity.pdbx_description
1 polymer ?
#
loop_
_entity_poly.entity_id
_entity_poly.type
_entity_poly.pdbx_seq_one_letter_code
_entity_poly.pdbx_strand_id
1 'polypeptide(L)'
;MIENNISRRRNIGGGEFEKIIRIVVILGVIFILLHSSPKMALRIHVFLIGYPKEALTTEIGVNKIVDKFGMEKLAKLNAKTYILTEPPFEKATGTELDTFLVRKIGFLYFAYYYSPL
;
A
#
# COMPACT_ATOMS: atom_id res chain seq x y z
N MET A 1 2.40 -53.95 -10.72
CA MET A 1 2.76 -53.36 -9.39
C MET A 1 3.49 -52.01 -9.50
N ILE A 2 4.22 -51.73 -10.59
CA ILE A 2 5.00 -50.48 -10.76
C ILE A 2 4.12 -49.25 -11.09
N GLU A 3 3.05 -49.41 -11.87
CA GLU A 3 2.16 -48.28 -12.27
C GLU A 3 1.49 -47.58 -11.09
N ASN A 4 1.13 -48.33 -10.04
CA ASN A 4 0.49 -47.78 -8.85
C ASN A 4 1.41 -46.87 -8.02
N ASN A 5 2.74 -47.00 -8.17
CA ASN A 5 3.71 -46.13 -7.51
C ASN A 5 3.97 -44.84 -8.30
N ILE A 6 3.84 -44.88 -9.62
CA ILE A 6 4.03 -43.72 -10.52
C ILE A 6 2.81 -42.79 -10.46
N SER A 7 1.59 -43.33 -10.33
CA SER A 7 0.38 -42.52 -10.12
C SER A 7 0.38 -41.80 -8.77
N ARG A 8 0.87 -42.46 -7.71
CA ARG A 8 0.97 -41.89 -6.35
C ARG A 8 1.95 -40.72 -6.27
N ARG A 9 3.14 -40.80 -6.91
CA ARG A 9 4.13 -39.72 -6.88
C ARG A 9 3.70 -38.46 -7.63
N ARG A 10 2.91 -38.58 -8.71
CA ARG A 10 2.34 -37.42 -9.42
C ARG A 10 1.32 -36.64 -8.58
N ASN A 11 0.61 -37.31 -7.68
CA ASN A 11 -0.44 -36.69 -6.87
C ASN A 11 0.10 -35.94 -5.64
N ILE A 12 1.26 -36.32 -5.11
CA ILE A 12 1.83 -35.71 -3.90
C ILE A 12 2.51 -34.36 -4.20
N GLY A 13 3.04 -34.17 -5.41
CA GLY A 13 3.67 -32.91 -5.82
C GLY A 13 2.69 -31.84 -6.35
N GLY A 14 1.59 -32.27 -6.99
CA GLY A 14 0.62 -31.35 -7.60
C GLY A 14 -0.20 -30.56 -6.58
N GLY A 15 -0.65 -31.21 -5.50
CA GLY A 15 -1.52 -30.58 -4.51
C GLY A 15 -0.88 -29.45 -3.72
N GLU A 16 0.40 -29.57 -3.34
CA GLU A 16 1.12 -28.50 -2.62
C GLU A 16 1.43 -27.31 -3.53
N PHE A 17 1.81 -27.56 -4.77
CA PHE A 17 2.06 -26.51 -5.75
C PHE A 17 0.78 -25.72 -6.07
N GLU A 18 -0.35 -26.40 -6.25
CA GLU A 18 -1.66 -25.74 -6.45
C GLU A 18 -2.07 -24.88 -5.25
N LYS A 19 -1.81 -25.34 -4.01
CA LYS A 19 -2.05 -24.54 -2.80
C LYS A 19 -1.19 -23.27 -2.78
N ILE A 20 0.10 -23.39 -3.12
CA ILE A 20 1.01 -22.24 -3.18
C ILE A 20 0.51 -21.23 -4.23
N ILE A 21 0.14 -21.70 -5.42
CA ILE A 21 -0.43 -20.83 -6.46
C ILE A 21 -1.66 -20.09 -5.95
N ARG A 22 -2.60 -20.79 -5.30
CA ARG A 22 -3.80 -20.16 -4.74
C ARG A 22 -3.44 -19.08 -3.72
N ILE A 23 -2.50 -19.34 -2.81
CA ILE A 23 -2.04 -18.37 -1.82
C ILE A 23 -1.43 -17.14 -2.51
N VAL A 24 -0.55 -17.34 -3.49
CA VAL A 24 0.09 -16.24 -4.24
C VAL A 24 -0.96 -15.40 -4.96
N VAL A 25 -1.96 -16.02 -5.59
CA VAL A 25 -3.05 -15.29 -6.26
C VAL A 25 -3.86 -14.48 -5.25
N ILE A 26 -4.22 -15.05 -4.10
CA ILE A 26 -4.96 -14.34 -3.05
C ILE A 26 -4.17 -13.14 -2.54
N LEU A 27 -2.88 -13.32 -2.23
CA LEU A 27 -2.00 -12.24 -1.78
C LEU A 27 -1.84 -11.16 -2.86
N GLY A 28 -1.74 -11.55 -4.13
CA GLY A 28 -1.69 -10.63 -5.26
C GLY A 28 -2.96 -9.78 -5.37
N VAL A 29 -4.15 -10.39 -5.22
CA VAL A 29 -5.43 -9.66 -5.22
C VAL A 29 -5.51 -8.70 -4.04
N ILE A 30 -5.16 -9.15 -2.83
CA ILE A 30 -5.13 -8.28 -1.64
C ILE A 30 -4.18 -7.12 -1.86
N PHE A 31 -2.97 -7.37 -2.37
CA PHE A 31 -1.99 -6.33 -2.68
C PHE A 31 -2.56 -5.28 -3.65
N ILE A 32 -3.22 -5.72 -4.73
CA ILE A 32 -3.86 -4.82 -5.69
C ILE A 32 -4.96 -4.00 -5.02
N LEU A 33 -5.81 -4.61 -4.18
CA LEU A 33 -6.88 -3.91 -3.47
C LEU A 33 -6.33 -2.83 -2.53
N LEU A 34 -5.27 -3.14 -1.78
CA LEU A 34 -4.62 -2.20 -0.87
C LEU A 34 -3.99 -0.99 -1.59
N HIS A 35 -3.63 -1.15 -2.86
CA HIS A 35 -3.01 -0.09 -3.67
C HIS A 35 -3.94 0.41 -4.80
N SER A 36 -5.24 0.10 -4.74
CA SER A 36 -6.21 0.35 -5.81
C SER A 36 -6.64 1.81 -5.93
N SER A 37 -6.52 2.58 -4.85
CA SER A 37 -6.90 4.00 -4.80
C SER A 37 -5.95 4.80 -3.91
N PRO A 38 -5.86 6.13 -4.10
CA PRO A 38 -4.99 6.96 -3.27
C PRO A 38 -5.29 6.87 -1.77
N LYS A 39 -6.59 6.84 -1.42
CA LYS A 39 -7.02 6.74 -0.02
C LYS A 39 -6.63 5.39 0.58
N MET A 40 -6.80 4.29 -0.13
CA MET A 40 -6.43 2.96 0.39
C MET A 40 -4.93 2.83 0.58
N ALA A 41 -4.14 3.29 -0.40
CA ALA A 41 -2.68 3.32 -0.33
C ALA A 41 -2.19 4.15 0.87
N LEU A 42 -2.86 5.27 1.16
CA LEU A 42 -2.55 6.07 2.33
C LEU A 42 -2.90 5.36 3.64
N ARG A 43 -4.11 4.77 3.75
CA ARG A 43 -4.53 4.03 4.94
C ARG A 43 -3.56 2.88 5.25
N ILE A 44 -3.20 2.07 4.25
CA ILE A 44 -2.27 0.96 4.48
C ILE A 44 -0.88 1.45 4.86
N HIS A 45 -0.40 2.56 4.28
CA HIS A 45 0.88 3.15 4.69
C HIS A 45 0.87 3.58 6.15
N VAL A 46 -0.15 4.36 6.57
CA VAL A 46 -0.33 4.82 7.96
C VAL A 46 -0.44 3.63 8.93
N PHE A 47 -1.14 2.58 8.50
CA PHE A 47 -1.24 1.33 9.26
C PHE A 47 0.13 0.66 9.44
N LEU A 48 0.91 0.53 8.36
CA LEU A 48 2.21 -0.15 8.36
C LEU A 48 3.29 0.62 9.11
N ILE A 49 3.21 1.96 9.19
CA ILE A 49 4.15 2.78 9.97
C ILE A 49 3.77 2.88 11.46
N GLY A 50 2.75 2.15 11.92
CA GLY A 50 2.46 1.96 13.35
C GLY A 50 1.26 2.72 13.90
N TYR A 51 0.43 3.33 13.04
CA TYR A 51 -0.75 4.09 13.45
C TYR A 51 -2.06 3.47 12.95
N PRO A 52 -2.39 2.23 13.37
CA PRO A 52 -3.53 1.49 12.83
C PRO A 52 -4.89 2.11 13.17
N LYS A 53 -5.00 2.83 14.30
CA LYS A 53 -6.23 3.51 14.70
C LYS A 53 -6.51 4.66 13.73
N GLU A 54 -5.55 5.55 13.58
CA GLU A 54 -5.61 6.74 12.73
C GLU A 54 -5.80 6.31 11.27
N ALA A 55 -5.12 5.25 10.83
CA ALA A 55 -5.30 4.66 9.50
C ALA A 55 -6.75 4.27 9.18
N LEU A 56 -7.57 3.94 10.19
CA LEU A 56 -8.97 3.53 10.01
C LEU A 56 -9.96 4.66 10.27
N THR A 57 -9.67 5.55 11.21
CA THR A 57 -10.65 6.55 11.69
C THR A 57 -10.50 7.92 11.05
N THR A 58 -9.29 8.32 10.64
CA THR A 58 -9.08 9.67 10.11
C THR A 58 -9.80 9.85 8.76
N GLU A 59 -10.27 11.06 8.53
CA GLU A 59 -10.64 11.51 7.20
C GLU A 59 -9.38 11.87 6.40
N ILE A 60 -9.48 11.70 5.08
CA ILE A 60 -8.40 11.95 4.13
C ILE A 60 -8.87 13.02 3.15
N GLY A 61 -8.29 14.21 3.26
CA GLY A 61 -8.48 15.35 2.36
C GLY A 61 -7.39 15.45 1.30
N VAL A 62 -7.69 16.10 0.17
CA VAL A 62 -6.65 16.48 -0.81
C VAL A 62 -6.00 17.76 -0.33
N ASN A 63 -4.67 17.77 -0.22
CA ASN A 63 -3.94 18.99 0.06
C ASN A 63 -3.82 19.83 -1.22
N LYS A 64 -4.56 20.95 -1.28
CA LYS A 64 -4.53 21.88 -2.42
C LYS A 64 -3.45 22.95 -2.28
N ILE A 65 -2.81 23.05 -1.13
CA ILE A 65 -1.81 24.08 -0.82
C ILE A 65 -0.43 23.48 -1.10
N VAL A 66 0.02 23.63 -2.34
CA VAL A 66 1.40 23.33 -2.75
C VAL A 66 1.90 24.51 -3.57
N ASP A 67 3.10 24.99 -3.29
CA ASP A 67 3.70 26.07 -4.08
C ASP A 67 4.00 25.61 -5.53
N LYS A 68 4.38 26.55 -6.40
CA LYS A 68 4.63 26.29 -7.82
C LYS A 68 5.73 25.25 -8.04
N PHE A 69 6.77 25.25 -7.20
CA PHE A 69 7.90 24.33 -7.32
C PHE A 69 7.53 22.91 -6.87
N GLY A 70 6.76 22.80 -5.79
CA GLY A 70 6.15 21.56 -5.34
C GLY A 70 5.20 20.98 -6.37
N MET A 71 4.34 21.80 -6.99
CA MET A 71 3.43 21.34 -8.05
C MET A 71 4.19 20.72 -9.24
N GLU A 72 5.30 21.33 -9.67
CA GLU A 72 6.12 20.79 -10.76
C GLU A 72 6.77 19.44 -10.38
N LYS A 73 7.32 19.33 -9.16
CA LYS A 73 7.87 18.06 -8.66
C LYS A 73 6.81 16.97 -8.57
N LEU A 74 5.63 17.29 -8.05
CA LEU A 74 4.50 16.36 -7.93
C LEU A 74 4.03 15.87 -9.30
N ALA A 75 3.95 16.76 -10.29
CA ALA A 75 3.59 16.42 -11.66
C ALA A 75 4.60 15.45 -12.28
N LYS A 76 5.91 15.72 -12.13
CA LYS A 76 6.99 14.83 -12.59
C LYS A 76 6.93 13.44 -11.95
N LEU A 77 6.47 13.36 -10.71
CA LEU A 77 6.34 12.10 -9.98
C LEU A 77 5.01 11.37 -10.25
N ASN A 78 4.06 11.97 -10.98
CA ASN A 78 2.67 11.50 -11.07
C ASN A 78 2.04 11.31 -9.68
N ALA A 79 2.20 12.33 -8.84
CA ALA A 79 1.84 12.27 -7.43
C ALA A 79 0.95 13.44 -7.00
N LYS A 80 0.24 13.25 -5.88
CA LYS A 80 -0.61 14.25 -5.24
C LYS A 80 -0.43 14.20 -3.73
N THR A 81 -0.61 15.32 -3.06
CA THR A 81 -0.54 15.43 -1.61
C THR A 81 -1.92 15.30 -0.97
N TYR A 82 -1.97 14.66 0.19
CA TYR A 82 -3.16 14.39 0.98
C TYR A 82 -2.90 14.77 2.44
N ILE A 83 -3.94 15.20 3.15
CA ILE A 83 -3.89 15.54 4.57
C ILE A 83 -4.79 14.59 5.36
N LEU A 84 -4.32 14.18 6.54
CA LEU A 84 -5.13 13.52 7.57
C LEU A 84 -5.74 14.59 8.50
N THR A 85 -7.04 14.52 8.76
CA THR A 85 -7.71 15.46 9.68
C THR A 85 -7.33 15.24 11.15
N GLU A 86 -7.00 13.99 11.49
CA GLU A 86 -6.53 13.59 12.81
C GLU A 86 -5.19 12.86 12.65
N PRO A 87 -4.09 13.62 12.45
CA PRO A 87 -2.80 13.03 12.12
C PRO A 87 -2.16 12.32 13.32
N PRO A 88 -1.44 11.22 13.10
CA PRO A 88 -0.67 10.60 14.16
C PRO A 88 0.51 11.49 14.57
N PHE A 89 0.84 11.46 15.87
CA PHE A 89 1.99 12.15 16.42
C PHE A 89 3.18 11.21 16.58
N GLU A 90 4.25 11.48 15.83
CA GLU A 90 5.48 10.70 15.88
C GLU A 90 6.36 11.17 17.04
N LYS A 91 6.47 10.33 18.08
CA LYS A 91 7.21 10.68 19.29
C LYS A 91 8.71 10.80 19.05
N ALA A 92 9.25 10.04 18.10
CA ALA A 92 10.69 10.05 17.81
C ALA A 92 11.16 11.37 17.21
N THR A 93 10.33 11.99 16.36
CA THR A 93 10.62 13.26 15.68
C THR A 93 9.97 14.46 16.36
N GLY A 94 8.94 14.23 17.19
CA GLY A 94 8.14 15.28 17.81
C GLY A 94 7.24 16.01 16.82
N THR A 95 6.84 15.35 15.73
CA THR A 95 6.09 15.96 14.63
C THR A 95 4.79 15.23 14.35
N GLU A 96 3.77 15.98 13.91
CA GLU A 96 2.56 15.40 13.34
C GLU A 96 2.84 14.88 11.92
N LEU A 97 2.33 13.69 11.63
CA LEU A 97 2.36 13.11 10.29
C LEU A 97 1.06 13.50 9.58
N ASP A 98 0.94 14.77 9.21
CA ASP A 98 -0.29 15.33 8.65
C ASP A 98 -0.39 15.19 7.13
N THR A 99 0.74 15.33 6.44
CA THR A 99 0.80 15.42 4.99
C THR A 99 1.51 14.22 4.39
N PHE A 100 0.88 13.63 3.39
CA PHE A 100 1.41 12.47 2.67
C PHE A 100 1.37 12.69 1.17
N LEU A 101 2.42 12.19 0.51
CA LEU A 101 2.52 12.09 -0.92
C LEU A 101 1.95 10.75 -1.37
N VAL A 102 1.02 10.75 -2.33
CA VAL A 102 0.57 9.53 -3.00
C VAL A 102 0.94 9.57 -4.47
N ARG A 103 1.78 8.62 -4.88
CA ARG A 103 2.28 8.44 -6.23
C ARG A 103 1.49 7.36 -6.96
N LYS A 104 1.16 7.60 -8.22
CA LYS A 104 0.60 6.58 -9.11
C LYS A 104 1.70 5.95 -9.96
N ILE A 105 1.90 4.64 -9.83
CA ILE A 105 2.84 3.83 -10.60
C ILE A 105 2.05 2.75 -11.35
N GLY A 106 1.96 2.87 -12.68
CA GLY A 106 1.03 2.07 -13.47
C GLY A 106 -0.41 2.32 -13.05
N PHE A 107 -1.12 1.27 -12.64
CA PHE A 107 -2.49 1.36 -12.11
C PHE A 107 -2.58 1.36 -10.58
N LEU A 108 -1.44 1.26 -9.88
CA LEU A 108 -1.36 1.21 -8.41
C LEU A 108 -0.97 2.55 -7.82
N TYR A 109 -1.34 2.76 -6.56
CA TYR A 109 -1.04 3.95 -5.77
C TYR A 109 -0.16 3.60 -4.57
N PHE A 110 0.84 4.42 -4.29
CA PHE A 110 1.79 4.23 -3.18
C PHE A 110 1.91 5.52 -2.37
N ALA A 111 1.79 5.43 -1.05
CA ALA A 111 1.87 6.58 -0.16
C ALA A 111 3.22 6.64 0.56
N TYR A 112 3.64 7.87 0.84
CA TYR A 112 4.90 8.21 1.51
C TYR A 112 4.66 9.45 2.37
N TYR A 113 5.34 9.55 3.50
CA TYR A 113 5.36 10.80 4.27
C TYR A 113 5.92 11.94 3.42
N TYR A 114 5.21 13.07 3.40
CA TYR A 114 5.66 14.27 2.69
C TYR A 114 6.41 15.17 3.66
N SER A 115 7.72 15.25 3.51
CA SER A 115 8.56 16.21 4.23
C SER A 115 9.00 17.31 3.25
N PRO A 116 8.56 18.56 3.44
CA PRO A 116 9.09 19.69 2.69
C PRO A 116 10.49 20.02 3.21
N LEU A 117 11.50 19.36 2.64
CA LEU A 117 12.90 19.78 2.71
C LEU A 117 13.18 20.85 1.63
#